data_AF-A0A9J6FQQ4-F1
#
_entry.id   AF-A0A9J6FQQ4-F1
#
_cell.length_a   1.000
_cell.length_b   1.000
_cell.length_c   1.000
_cell.angle_alpha   90.00
_cell.angle_beta   90.00
_cell.angle_gamma   90.00
#
_symmetry.space_group_name_H-M   'P 1'
#
loop_
_entity.id
_entity.type
_entity.pdbx_description
1 polymer ?
#
loop_
_entity_poly.entity_id
_entity_poly.type
_entity_poly.pdbx_seq_one_letter_code
_entity_poly.pdbx_strand_id
1 'polypeptide(L)'
;MYGQTGSGKTYTMGTNYGQSEVAAANPGIIPQAVQDLFAVLSQQQGCWTAKVSLLEIYNENVFDLLANPKEREAIPIREVGKVIVVGLLLLS
;
A
#
# COMPACT_ATOMS: atom_id res chain seq x y z
N MET A 1 -7.00 9.56 4.22
CA MET A 1 -8.31 10.24 4.16
C MET A 1 -8.78 10.55 5.56
N TYR A 2 -9.25 11.78 5.81
CA TYR A 2 -9.84 12.16 7.09
C TYR A 2 -11.35 11.92 7.06
N GLY A 3 -11.94 11.38 8.12
CA GLY A 3 -13.38 11.09 8.19
C GLY A 3 -13.75 10.19 9.37
N GLN A 4 -15.03 10.20 9.77
CA GLN A 4 -15.57 9.40 10.88
C GLN A 4 -15.46 7.88 10.61
N THR A 5 -15.31 7.05 11.63
CA THR A 5 -15.37 5.58 11.49
C THR A 5 -16.70 5.17 10.83
N GLY A 6 -16.65 4.25 9.86
CA GLY A 6 -17.81 3.86 9.06
C GLY A 6 -18.09 4.73 7.82
N SER A 7 -17.35 5.83 7.61
CA SER A 7 -17.55 6.73 6.44
C SER A 7 -16.99 6.21 5.11
N GLY A 8 -16.70 4.91 4.99
CA GLY A 8 -16.20 4.32 3.73
C GLY A 8 -14.73 4.58 3.40
N LYS A 9 -13.88 4.98 4.34
CA LYS A 9 -12.43 5.25 4.08
C LYS A 9 -11.71 4.06 3.41
N THR A 10 -12.00 2.84 3.88
CA THR A 10 -11.50 1.57 3.31
C THR A 10 -11.96 1.38 1.87
N TYR A 11 -13.23 1.69 1.59
CA TYR A 11 -13.84 1.57 0.27
C TYR A 11 -13.21 2.56 -0.71
N THR A 12 -13.05 3.84 -0.31
CA THR A 12 -12.45 4.84 -1.20
C THR A 12 -10.97 4.58 -1.46
N MET A 13 -10.19 4.18 -0.45
CA MET A 13 -8.78 3.80 -0.68
C MET A 13 -8.65 2.47 -1.44
N GLY A 14 -9.66 1.59 -1.38
CA GLY A 14 -9.66 0.31 -2.08
C GLY A 14 -8.81 -0.76 -1.39
N THR A 15 -8.57 -0.66 -0.08
CA THR A 15 -7.78 -1.66 0.66
C THR A 15 -8.48 -3.01 0.82
N ASN A 16 -9.75 -3.11 0.42
CA ASN A 16 -10.54 -4.34 0.34
C ASN A 16 -10.66 -4.92 -1.08
N TYR A 17 -9.88 -4.39 -2.05
CA TYR A 17 -9.88 -4.90 -3.41
C TYR A 17 -9.65 -6.41 -3.45
N GLY A 18 -10.44 -7.13 -4.26
CA GLY A 18 -10.38 -8.59 -4.37
C GLY A 18 -11.06 -9.38 -3.24
N GLN A 19 -11.57 -8.73 -2.18
CA GLN A 19 -12.32 -9.43 -1.11
C GLN A 19 -13.81 -9.65 -1.44
N SER A 20 -14.31 -9.04 -2.51
CA SER A 20 -15.69 -9.19 -3.00
C SER A 20 -15.76 -8.81 -4.48
N GLU A 21 -16.69 -9.41 -5.23
CA GLU A 21 -16.99 -9.03 -6.62
C GLU A 21 -17.34 -7.54 -6.74
N VAL A 22 -18.00 -6.97 -5.73
CA VAL A 22 -18.33 -5.53 -5.69
C VAL A 22 -17.07 -4.67 -5.58
N ALA A 23 -16.09 -5.10 -4.77
CA ALA A 23 -14.82 -4.40 -4.62
C ALA A 23 -13.92 -4.57 -5.86
N ALA A 24 -14.07 -5.68 -6.59
CA ALA A 24 -13.39 -5.89 -7.87
C ALA A 24 -14.01 -5.03 -9.00
N ALA A 25 -15.33 -4.86 -9.00
CA ALA A 25 -16.05 -4.06 -9.99
C ALA A 25 -15.90 -2.55 -9.79
N ASN A 26 -15.72 -2.09 -8.54
CA ASN A 26 -15.38 -0.70 -8.23
C ASN A 26 -14.06 -0.63 -7.45
N PRO A 27 -12.91 -0.76 -8.14
CA PRO A 27 -11.60 -0.64 -7.50
C PRO A 27 -11.45 0.74 -6.86
N GLY A 28 -10.98 0.83 -5.62
CA GLY A 28 -10.68 2.13 -4.99
C GLY A 28 -9.43 2.79 -5.58
N ILE A 29 -8.96 3.87 -4.92
CA ILE A 29 -7.84 4.69 -5.43
C ILE A 29 -6.54 3.90 -5.59
N ILE A 30 -6.18 3.02 -4.63
CA ILE A 30 -4.92 2.26 -4.67
C ILE A 30 -4.84 1.35 -5.90
N PRO A 31 -5.78 0.42 -6.16
CA PRO A 31 -5.71 -0.45 -7.32
C PRO A 31 -5.77 0.33 -8.65
N GLN A 32 -6.54 1.42 -8.74
CA GLN A 32 -6.58 2.27 -9.94
C GLN A 32 -5.22 2.93 -10.21
N ALA A 33 -4.61 3.57 -9.19
CA ALA A 33 -3.32 4.23 -9.35
C ALA A 33 -2.19 3.27 -9.75
N VAL A 34 -2.22 2.04 -9.23
CA VAL A 34 -1.26 0.98 -9.61
C VAL A 34 -1.46 0.57 -11.08
N GLN A 35 -2.71 0.38 -11.51
CA GLN A 35 -3.01 0.07 -12.91
C GLN A 35 -2.54 1.18 -13.86
N ASP A 36 -2.83 2.44 -13.53
CA ASP A 36 -2.42 3.60 -14.31
C ASP A 36 -0.88 3.70 -14.39
N LEU A 37 -0.18 3.48 -13.28
CA LEU A 37 1.28 3.46 -13.24
C LEU A 37 1.84 2.41 -14.21
N PHE A 38 1.35 1.18 -14.15
CA PHE A 38 1.81 0.12 -15.04
C PHE A 38 1.41 0.37 -16.50
N ALA A 39 0.24 0.97 -16.75
CA ALA A 39 -0.17 1.37 -18.10
C ALA A 39 0.80 2.39 -18.70
N VAL A 40 1.22 3.41 -17.94
CA VAL A 40 2.22 4.39 -18.39
C VAL A 40 3.58 3.73 -18.63
N LEU A 41 4.03 2.89 -17.70
CA LEU A 41 5.30 2.17 -17.84
C LEU A 41 5.31 1.26 -19.07
N SER A 42 4.17 0.64 -19.42
CA SER A 42 4.04 -0.23 -20.60
C SER A 42 4.17 0.50 -21.93
N GLN A 43 3.88 1.80 -21.96
CA GLN A 43 3.95 2.63 -23.17
C GLN A 43 5.35 3.23 -23.38
N GLN A 44 6.22 3.18 -22.37
CA GLN A 44 7.57 3.71 -22.42
C GLN A 44 8.55 2.63 -22.90
N GLN A 45 9.36 2.94 -23.90
CA GLN A 45 10.44 2.05 -24.34
C GLN A 45 11.61 2.16 -23.34
N GLY A 46 11.81 1.13 -22.52
CA GLY A 46 12.89 1.09 -21.53
C GLY A 46 12.75 -0.05 -20.53
N CYS A 47 13.79 -0.27 -19.71
CA CYS A 47 13.72 -1.17 -18.56
C CYS A 47 13.46 -0.35 -17.30
N TRP A 48 12.37 -0.65 -16.60
CA TRP A 48 11.95 0.04 -15.39
C TRP A 48 11.86 -0.94 -14.24
N THR A 49 12.19 -0.48 -13.03
CA THR A 49 11.98 -1.25 -11.80
C THR A 49 11.03 -0.46 -10.91
N ALA A 50 9.82 -0.99 -10.72
CA ALA A 50 8.89 -0.46 -9.75
C ALA A 50 9.18 -1.10 -8.39
N LYS A 51 9.09 -0.31 -7.32
CA LYS A 51 9.24 -0.78 -5.94
C LYS A 51 8.01 -0.35 -5.17
N VAL A 52 7.28 -1.31 -4.61
CA VAL A 52 6.09 -1.04 -3.81
C VAL A 52 6.30 -1.56 -2.40
N SER A 53 6.00 -0.71 -1.42
CA SER A 53 5.97 -1.03 0.00
C SER A 53 4.62 -0.58 0.57
N LEU A 54 3.95 -1.45 1.32
CA LEU A 54 2.67 -1.15 1.96
C LEU A 54 2.84 -1.25 3.48
N LEU A 55 2.43 -0.21 4.20
CA LEU A 55 2.62 -0.10 5.65
C LEU A 55 1.30 0.19 6.34
N GLU A 56 1.15 -0.33 7.56
CA GLU A 56 0.08 0.04 8.48
C GLU A 56 0.69 0.71 9.70
N ILE A 57 0.13 1.85 10.09
CA ILE A 57 0.46 2.51 11.35
C ILE A 57 -0.70 2.25 12.30
N TYR A 58 -0.44 1.47 13.34
CA TYR A 58 -1.42 1.14 14.36
C TYR A 58 -0.82 1.33 15.74
N ASN A 59 -1.48 2.14 16.58
CA ASN A 59 -1.03 2.45 17.94
C ASN A 59 0.45 2.87 18.01
N GLU A 60 0.86 3.83 17.18
CA GLU A 60 2.24 4.35 17.06
C GLU A 60 3.30 3.31 16.62
N ASN A 61 2.88 2.09 16.29
CA ASN A 61 3.73 1.06 15.74
C ASN A 61 3.53 0.96 14.23
N VAL A 62 4.62 0.69 13.51
CA VAL A 62 4.61 0.49 12.06
C VAL A 62 4.67 -1.00 11.77
N PHE A 63 3.80 -1.48 10.89
CA PHE A 63 3.75 -2.87 10.46
C PHE A 63 3.90 -2.95 8.95
N ASP A 64 4.73 -3.87 8.45
CA ASP A 64 4.81 -4.16 7.03
C ASP A 64 3.60 -4.99 6.59
N LEU A 65 2.78 -4.43 5.70
CA LEU A 65 1.58 -5.10 5.23
C LEU A 65 1.90 -6.23 4.23
N LEU A 66 3.07 -6.21 3.61
CA LEU A 66 3.54 -7.22 2.64
C LEU A 66 4.32 -8.36 3.29
N ALA A 67 4.75 -8.20 4.55
CA ALA A 67 5.36 -9.28 5.32
C ALA A 67 4.38 -10.43 5.56
N ASN A 68 4.92 -11.65 5.70
CA ASN A 68 4.12 -12.81 6.05
C ASN A 68 3.33 -12.51 7.33
N PRO A 69 2.00 -12.70 7.38
CA PRO A 69 1.19 -12.37 8.55
C PRO A 69 1.68 -13.03 9.85
N LYS A 70 2.38 -14.17 9.75
CA LYS A 70 2.97 -14.88 10.90
C LYS A 70 4.27 -14.28 11.42
N GLU A 71 4.93 -13.44 10.62
CA GLU A 71 6.24 -12.84 10.88
C GLU A 71 6.14 -11.31 10.97
N ARG A 72 4.92 -10.77 11.03
CA ARG A 72 4.66 -9.33 11.04
C ARG A 72 4.99 -8.75 12.42
N GLU A 73 6.22 -8.28 12.57
CA GLU A 73 6.69 -7.56 13.76
C GLU A 73 6.62 -6.04 13.58
N ALA A 74 6.57 -5.31 14.70
CA ALA A 74 6.60 -3.86 14.70
C ALA A 74 7.99 -3.37 14.26
N ILE A 75 8.03 -2.55 13.21
CA ILE A 75 9.25 -1.99 12.66
C ILE A 75 9.61 -0.71 13.44
N PRO A 76 10.85 -0.61 13.99
CA PRO A 76 11.28 0.59 14.67
C PRO A 76 11.44 1.76 13.68
N ILE A 77 10.80 2.88 14.00
CA ILE A 77 10.95 4.13 13.25
C ILE A 77 12.28 4.78 13.65
N ARG A 78 13.09 5.20 12.67
CA ARG A 78 14.29 6.00 12.90
C ARG A 78 14.14 7.36 12.22
N GLU A 79 14.29 8.43 12.99
CA GLU A 79 14.33 9.80 12.47
C GLU A 79 15.79 10.23 12.27
N VAL A 80 16.16 10.47 11.01
CA VAL A 80 17.45 11.11 10.66
C VAL A 80 17.16 12.20 9.62
N GLY A 81 16.44 13.25 10.03
CA GLY A 81 16.03 14.37 9.14
C GLY A 81 15.04 13.99 8.02
N LYS A 82 14.79 12.70 7.83
CA LYS A 82 13.73 12.05 7.05
C LYS A 82 13.24 10.85 7.87
N VAL A 83 11.95 10.54 7.78
CA VAL A 83 11.40 9.31 8.36
C VAL A 83 11.86 8.14 7.50
N ILE A 84 12.71 7.28 8.06
CA ILE A 84 13.21 6.07 7.38
C ILE A 84 12.62 4.85 8.08
N VAL A 85 11.92 4.02 7.31
CA VAL A 85 11.41 2.72 7.76
C VAL A 85 12.35 1.64 7.21
N VAL A 86 13.02 0.92 8.11
CA VAL A 86 14.05 -0.09 7.77
C VAL A 86 13.45 -1.49 7.94
N GLY A 87 13.61 -2.37 6.95
CA GLY A 87 13.10 -3.76 7.01
C GLY A 87 11.85 -4.02 6.17
N LEU A 88 11.42 -3.05 5.36
CA LEU A 88 10.33 -3.20 4.40
C LEU A 88 10.68 -4.21 3.31
N LEU A 89 9.78 -5.16 3.07
CA LEU A 89 9.78 -5.95 1.86
C LEU A 89 9.40 -5.07 0.67
N LEU A 90 10.21 -5.17 -0.38
CA LEU A 90 9.95 -4.53 -1.65
C LEU A 90 9.52 -5.61 -2.63
N LEU A 91 8.31 -5.49 -3.18
CA LEU A 91 7.95 -6.22 -4.39
C LEU A 91 8.74 -5.62 -5.56
N SER A 92 9.56 -6.45 -6.21
CA SER A 92 10.41 -6.12 -7.37
C SER A 92 9.89 -6.76 -8.65
#